data_AF-A0A926INI1-F1
#
_entry.id   AF-A0A926INI1-F1
#
_cell.length_a   1.000
_cell.length_b   1.000
_cell.length_c   1.000
_cell.angle_alpha   90.00
_cell.angle_beta   90.00
_cell.angle_gamma   90.00
#
_symmetry.space_group_name_H-M   'P 1'
#
loop_
_entity.id
_entity.type
_entity.pdbx_description
1 polymer ?
#
loop_
_entity_poly.entity_id
_entity_poly.type
_entity_poly.pdbx_seq_one_letter_code
_entity_poly.pdbx_strand_id
1 'polypeptide(L)'
;MESEKVKMFKKNLEKALDISKDELRRRKNDMPGESTVEQLEEVIIPELEKLLKMDYNNLPPVEDRYLISLAYALKVWEWSMKNASTLYLLIVKLHEDYKKL
;
A
#
# COMPACT_ATOMS: atom_id res chain seq x y z
N MET A 1 8.00 -18.79 -15.42
CA MET A 1 6.59 -18.82 -14.94
C MET A 1 6.54 -17.96 -13.69
N GLU A 2 5.67 -16.96 -13.66
CA GLU A 2 5.50 -16.12 -12.47
C GLU A 2 4.93 -16.95 -11.30
N SER A 3 5.51 -16.80 -10.11
CA SER A 3 5.07 -17.57 -8.94
C SER A 3 3.65 -17.16 -8.52
N GLU A 4 2.86 -18.11 -8.01
CA GLU A 4 1.51 -17.80 -7.51
C GLU A 4 1.52 -16.74 -6.39
N LYS A 5 2.61 -16.67 -5.61
CA LYS A 5 2.80 -15.63 -4.60
C LYS A 5 2.89 -14.24 -5.24
N VAL A 6 3.68 -14.10 -6.31
CA VAL A 6 3.82 -12.81 -7.02
C VAL A 6 2.50 -12.40 -7.68
N LYS A 7 1.76 -13.33 -8.29
CA LYS A 7 0.44 -13.04 -8.86
C LYS A 7 -0.54 -12.52 -7.80
N MET A 8 -0.60 -13.19 -6.65
CA MET A 8 -1.46 -12.76 -5.54
C MET A 8 -1.03 -11.41 -4.98
N PHE A 9 0.28 -11.17 -4.88
CA PHE A 9 0.83 -9.88 -4.45
C PHE A 9 0.39 -8.74 -5.38
N LYS A 10 0.55 -8.92 -6.71
CA LYS A 10 0.10 -7.95 -7.71
C LYS A 10 -1.40 -7.67 -7.64
N LYS A 11 -2.22 -8.70 -7.48
CA LYS A 11 -3.68 -8.54 -7.30
C LYS A 11 -4.02 -7.70 -6.06
N ASN A 12 -3.29 -7.89 -4.96
CA ASN A 12 -3.48 -7.09 -3.75
C ASN A 12 -2.99 -5.64 -3.93
N LEU A 13 -1.91 -5.43 -4.70
CA LEU A 13 -1.44 -4.09 -5.06
C LEU A 13 -2.49 -3.33 -5.89
N GLU A 14 -3.06 -3.97 -6.91
CA GLU A 14 -4.14 -3.39 -7.74
C GLU A 14 -5.34 -2.99 -6.87
N LYS A 15 -5.78 -3.89 -5.99
CA LYS A 15 -6.88 -3.61 -5.06
C LYS A 15 -6.57 -2.44 -4.12
N ALA A 16 -5.37 -2.39 -3.56
CA ALA A 16 -4.95 -1.30 -2.68
C ALA A 16 -4.88 0.03 -3.44
N LEU A 17 -4.42 -0.01 -4.70
CA LEU A 17 -4.34 1.17 -5.56
C LEU A 17 -5.72 1.73 -5.90
N ASP A 18 -6.69 0.86 -6.23
CA ASP A 18 -8.07 1.26 -6.49
C ASP A 18 -8.71 1.92 -5.27
N ILE A 19 -8.53 1.33 -4.08
CA ILE A 19 -9.02 1.89 -2.82
C ILE A 19 -8.34 3.24 -2.54
N SER A 20 -7.03 3.34 -2.75
CA SER A 20 -6.27 4.58 -2.52
C SER A 20 -6.76 5.71 -3.44
N LYS A 21 -7.05 5.40 -4.71
CA LYS A 21 -7.58 6.37 -5.68
C LYS A 21 -9.01 6.82 -5.34
N ASP A 22 -9.86 5.89 -4.90
CA ASP A 22 -11.20 6.24 -4.41
C ASP A 22 -11.13 7.10 -3.14
N GLU A 23 -10.28 6.73 -2.20
CA GLU A 23 -10.09 7.48 -0.96
C GLU A 23 -9.56 8.88 -1.26
N LEU A 24 -8.58 9.03 -2.17
CA LEU A 24 -8.09 10.33 -2.61
C LEU A 24 -9.21 11.22 -3.17
N ARG A 25 -10.05 10.65 -4.05
CA ARG A 25 -11.21 11.37 -4.59
C ARG A 25 -12.15 11.82 -3.48
N ARG A 26 -12.38 10.99 -2.46
CA ARG A 26 -13.24 11.34 -1.31
C ARG A 26 -12.61 12.41 -0.43
N ARG A 27 -11.31 12.31 -0.11
CA ARG A 27 -10.59 13.28 0.71
C ARG A 27 -10.51 14.66 0.06
N LYS A 28 -10.35 14.74 -1.26
CA LYS A 28 -10.41 16.00 -2.02
C LYS A 28 -11.80 16.67 -2.04
N ASN A 29 -12.85 15.94 -1.66
CA ASN A 29 -14.22 16.46 -1.52
C ASN A 29 -14.62 16.60 -0.04
N ASP A 30 -13.64 16.85 0.84
CA ASP A 30 -13.81 17.07 2.29
C ASP A 30 -14.50 15.92 3.05
N MET A 31 -14.55 14.71 2.48
CA MET A 31 -15.06 13.55 3.21
C MET A 31 -14.03 13.08 4.24
N PRO A 32 -14.43 12.78 5.50
CA PRO A 32 -13.53 12.20 6.49
C PRO A 32 -12.92 10.86 6.05
N GLY A 33 -11.68 10.60 6.48
CA GLY A 33 -10.94 9.35 6.27
C GLY A 33 -9.66 9.32 7.11
N GLU A 34 -9.04 8.16 7.22
CA GLU A 34 -7.82 7.95 8.05
C GLU A 34 -6.55 8.44 7.35
N SER A 35 -6.56 8.45 6.01
CA SER A 35 -5.43 8.92 5.22
C SER A 35 -5.55 10.41 4.88
N THR A 36 -4.43 11.12 4.84
CA THR A 36 -4.38 12.49 4.31
C THR A 36 -4.23 12.49 2.79
N VAL A 37 -4.61 13.59 2.13
CA VAL A 37 -4.40 13.77 0.68
C VAL A 37 -2.90 13.63 0.34
N GLU A 38 -2.04 14.25 1.13
CA GLU A 38 -0.58 14.18 0.98
C GLU A 38 -0.05 12.75 1.10
N GLN A 39 -0.51 11.96 2.08
CA GLN A 39 -0.12 10.55 2.22
C GLN A 39 -0.51 9.74 0.98
N LEU A 40 -1.70 9.98 0.44
CA LEU A 40 -2.17 9.26 -0.75
C LEU A 40 -1.40 9.65 -2.01
N GLU A 41 -1.21 10.95 -2.25
CA GLU A 41 -0.60 11.46 -3.49
C GLU A 41 0.92 11.32 -3.52
N GLU A 42 1.59 11.53 -2.40
CA GLU A 42 3.06 11.61 -2.37
C GLU A 42 3.72 10.29 -1.98
N VAL A 43 3.00 9.40 -1.29
CA VAL A 43 3.58 8.16 -0.74
C VAL A 43 2.85 6.91 -1.23
N ILE A 44 1.57 6.75 -0.88
CA ILE A 44 0.85 5.47 -1.04
C ILE A 44 0.65 5.12 -2.51
N ILE A 45 0.02 6.00 -3.29
CA ILE A 45 -0.27 5.73 -4.70
C ILE A 45 1.03 5.56 -5.51
N PRO A 46 2.03 6.47 -5.42
CA PRO A 46 3.29 6.29 -6.14
C PRO A 46 4.03 5.00 -5.80
N GLU A 47 4.07 4.60 -4.53
CA GLU A 47 4.72 3.35 -4.11
C GLU A 47 4.02 2.12 -4.70
N LEU A 48 2.70 2.06 -4.63
CA LEU A 48 1.92 0.95 -5.19
C LEU A 48 2.12 0.84 -6.72
N GLU A 49 2.10 1.97 -7.43
CA GLU A 49 2.35 2.00 -8.88
C GLU A 49 3.77 1.57 -9.24
N LYS A 50 4.77 1.94 -8.42
CA LYS A 50 6.15 1.50 -8.58
C LYS A 50 6.27 -0.02 -8.39
N LEU A 51 5.65 -0.57 -7.35
CA LEU A 51 5.67 -2.01 -7.08
C LEU A 51 4.96 -2.81 -8.18
N LEU A 52 3.87 -2.30 -8.77
CA LEU A 52 3.19 -2.95 -9.89
C LEU A 52 4.08 -3.06 -11.14
N LYS A 53 4.94 -2.07 -11.38
CA LYS A 53 5.85 -2.01 -12.53
C LYS A 53 7.21 -2.69 -12.30
N MET A 54 7.48 -3.18 -11.09
CA MET A 54 8.75 -3.80 -10.72
C MET A 54 8.96 -5.15 -11.42
N ASP A 55 10.21 -5.49 -11.73
CA ASP A 55 10.60 -6.83 -12.17
C ASP A 55 10.83 -7.75 -10.96
N TYR A 56 9.91 -8.69 -10.75
CA TYR A 56 9.95 -9.63 -9.63
C TYR A 56 10.96 -10.77 -9.79
N ASN A 57 11.64 -10.86 -10.94
CA ASN A 57 12.78 -11.78 -11.10
C ASN A 57 14.08 -11.19 -10.52
N ASN A 58 14.09 -9.88 -10.26
CA ASN A 58 15.24 -9.14 -9.73
C ASN A 58 14.84 -8.31 -8.51
N LEU A 59 14.27 -8.99 -7.51
CA LEU A 59 13.88 -8.36 -6.25
C LEU A 59 15.10 -7.93 -5.45
N PRO A 60 15.03 -6.80 -4.71
CA PRO A 60 16.07 -6.44 -3.77
C PRO A 60 16.23 -7.51 -2.68
N PRO A 61 17.32 -7.47 -1.89
CA PRO A 61 17.47 -8.33 -0.71
C PRO A 61 16.29 -8.21 0.26
N VAL A 62 16.01 -9.26 1.05
CA VAL A 62 14.81 -9.34 1.90
C VAL A 62 14.78 -8.23 2.95
N GLU A 63 15.95 -7.86 3.47
CA GLU A 63 16.18 -6.75 4.39
C GLU A 63 15.66 -5.42 3.83
N ASP A 64 15.81 -5.19 2.52
CA ASP A 64 15.42 -3.96 1.83
C ASP A 64 13.97 -3.97 1.33
N ARG A 65 13.25 -5.09 1.47
CA ARG A 65 11.84 -5.20 1.04
C ARG A 65 10.89 -4.66 2.09
N TYR A 66 10.69 -3.36 2.13
CA TYR A 66 9.71 -2.74 3.02
C TYR A 66 8.85 -1.72 2.27
N LEU A 67 7.61 -1.56 2.72
CA LEU A 67 6.72 -0.50 2.24
C LEU A 67 6.91 0.75 3.09
N ILE A 68 7.28 1.85 2.44
CA ILE A 68 7.36 3.20 3.01
C ILE A 68 5.96 3.65 3.45
N SER A 69 4.91 3.26 2.70
CA SER A 69 3.51 3.55 3.04
C SER A 69 3.13 3.07 4.44
N LEU A 70 3.65 1.91 4.87
CA LEU A 70 3.37 1.40 6.22
C LEU A 70 4.02 2.29 7.30
N ALA A 71 5.26 2.75 7.07
CA ALA A 71 5.94 3.65 7.99
C ALA A 71 5.22 5.01 8.10
N TYR A 72 4.70 5.52 6.98
CA TYR A 72 3.93 6.77 6.96
C TYR A 72 2.55 6.64 7.59
N ALA A 73 1.86 5.50 7.42
CA ALA A 73 0.60 5.23 8.11
C ALA A 73 0.78 5.22 9.64
N LEU A 74 1.92 4.70 10.13
CA LEU A 74 2.24 4.66 11.57
C LEU A 74 2.74 6.00 12.13
N LYS A 75 3.25 6.90 11.28
CA LYS A 75 3.76 8.21 11.70
C LYS A 75 2.63 9.18 12.09
N VAL A 76 1.43 8.98 11.56
CA VAL A 76 0.29 9.88 11.75
C VAL A 76 -0.78 9.18 12.58
N TRP A 77 -1.18 9.79 13.70
CA TRP A 77 -2.09 9.21 14.71
C TRP A 77 -3.56 9.09 14.24
N GLU A 78 -3.83 9.36 12.96
CA GLU A 78 -5.17 9.35 12.36
C GLU A 78 -5.65 7.95 11.97
N TRP A 79 -4.72 6.99 11.83
CA TRP A 79 -5.06 5.61 11.51
C TRP A 79 -5.46 4.83 12.76
N SER A 80 -6.70 4.33 12.78
CA SER A 80 -7.20 3.59 13.94
C SER A 80 -6.66 2.17 13.98
N MET A 81 -5.77 1.89 14.94
CA MET A 81 -5.29 0.51 15.16
C MET A 81 -6.36 -0.43 15.75
N LYS A 82 -7.45 0.13 16.28
CA LYS A 82 -8.57 -0.65 16.85
C LYS A 82 -9.65 -0.94 15.81
N ASN A 83 -9.93 0.00 14.92
CA ASN A 83 -10.93 -0.09 13.86
C ASN A 83 -10.29 0.23 12.50
N ALA A 84 -9.25 -0.52 12.14
CA ALA A 84 -8.44 -0.24 10.97
C ALA A 84 -9.26 -0.23 9.68
N SER A 85 -9.04 0.79 8.85
CA SER A 85 -9.60 0.82 7.50
C SER A 85 -9.11 -0.37 6.66
N THR A 86 -9.90 -0.71 5.63
CA THR A 86 -9.54 -1.71 4.63
C THR A 86 -8.20 -1.38 3.97
N LEU A 87 -7.92 -0.10 3.72
CA LEU A 87 -6.66 0.35 3.14
C LEU A 87 -5.47 0.03 4.06
N TYR A 88 -5.60 0.31 5.37
CA TYR A 88 -4.56 0.02 6.36
C TYR A 88 -4.22 -1.47 6.38
N LEU A 89 -5.26 -2.32 6.51
CA LEU A 89 -5.10 -3.77 6.58
C LEU A 89 -4.45 -4.32 5.32
N LEU A 90 -4.76 -3.75 4.16
CA LEU A 90 -4.13 -4.12 2.89
C LEU A 90 -2.66 -3.69 2.84
N ILE A 91 -2.30 -2.47 3.30
CA ILE A 91 -0.91 -2.01 3.35
C ILE A 91 -0.06 -2.91 4.27
N VAL A 92 -0.58 -3.27 5.45
CA VAL A 92 0.09 -4.21 6.37
C VAL A 92 0.30 -5.56 5.69
N LYS A 93 -0.76 -6.11 5.07
CA LYS A 93 -0.67 -7.38 4.36
C LYS A 93 0.35 -7.34 3.22
N LEU A 94 0.35 -6.26 2.42
CA LEU A 94 1.30 -6.07 1.33
C LEU A 94 2.73 -6.00 1.85
N HIS A 95 2.98 -5.33 2.96
CA HIS A 95 4.30 -5.30 3.57
C HIS A 95 4.79 -6.71 3.93
N GLU A 96 3.95 -7.49 4.60
CA GLU A 96 4.29 -8.88 4.96
C GLU A 96 4.48 -9.78 3.74
N ASP A 97 3.60 -9.67 2.75
CA ASP A 97 3.68 -10.47 1.53
C ASP A 97 4.98 -10.12 0.76
N TYR A 98 5.37 -8.84 0.70
CA TYR A 98 6.59 -8.41 0.01
C TYR A 98 7.86 -8.97 0.66
N LYS A 99 7.90 -9.05 1.99
CA LYS A 99 9.00 -9.69 2.75
C LYS A 99 9.12 -11.21 2.48
N LYS A 100 8.06 -11.86 1.98
CA LYS A 100 7.96 -13.32 1.78
C LYS A 100 8.07 -13.76 0.31
N LEU A 101 8.18 -12.82 -0.62
CA LEU A 101 8.49 -13.10 -2.03
C LEU A 101 9.92 -13.59 -2.22
#